data_AF-A0A7T8GVG5-F1
#
_entry.id   AF-A0A7T8GVG5-F1
#
_cell.length_a   1.000
_cell.length_b   1.000
_cell.length_c   1.000
_cell.angle_alpha   90.00
_cell.angle_beta   90.00
_cell.angle_gamma   90.00
#
_symmetry.space_group_name_H-M   'P 1'
#
loop_
_entity.id
_entity.type
_entity.pdbx_description
1 polymer ?
#
loop_
_entity_poly.entity_id
_entity_poly.type
_entity_poly.pdbx_seq_one_letter_code
_entity_poly.pdbx_strand_id
1 'polypeptide(L)'
;MSSGVRKAALSDSFSICSMRGAEEEVPLVRHAASDGHYLYAFTDRGLYKIGMGYAGTLKGHIYKAQTLHLPSKNIRWMGFAEESLFLELKGEKRHEILRLDTESFAVTKTFPHPQVLLENNMPYVMFSDASQLGILTISPKDKFLLKFMDPKDLSVVHEVPLKLAYKRVGVLGHPSLRKA
;
A
#
# COMPACT_ATOMS: atom_id res chain seq x y z
N MET A 1 24.72 -22.81 16.81
CA MET A 1 24.27 -22.24 15.53
C MET A 1 22.89 -21.64 15.73
N SER A 2 22.76 -20.31 15.80
CA SER A 2 21.47 -19.64 15.89
C SER A 2 20.83 -19.61 14.52
N SER A 3 19.60 -20.10 14.41
CA SER A 3 18.83 -20.35 13.19
C SER A 3 18.41 -19.09 12.40
N GLY A 4 19.18 -17.98 12.47
CA GLY A 4 18.90 -16.74 11.75
C GLY A 4 17.62 -15.98 12.19
N VAL A 5 16.80 -16.57 13.06
CA VAL A 5 15.58 -15.93 13.58
C VAL A 5 15.97 -14.95 14.68
N ARG A 6 15.72 -13.65 14.47
CA ARG A 6 15.92 -12.62 15.51
C ARG A 6 15.04 -12.96 16.72
N LYS A 7 15.65 -13.00 17.90
CA LYS A 7 14.96 -13.32 19.17
C LYS A 7 13.96 -12.24 19.64
N ALA A 8 14.02 -11.04 19.06
CA ALA A 8 13.07 -9.97 19.30
C ALA A 8 12.90 -9.12 18.03
N ALA A 9 11.67 -8.74 17.72
CA ALA A 9 11.40 -7.69 16.75
C ALA A 9 11.68 -6.34 17.43
N LEU A 10 12.53 -5.51 16.82
CA LEU A 10 12.71 -4.12 17.26
C LEU A 10 11.51 -3.33 16.74
N SER A 11 10.39 -3.43 17.46
CA SER A 11 9.22 -2.62 17.19
C SER A 11 9.49 -1.21 17.68
N ASP A 12 9.41 -0.25 16.77
CA ASP A 12 9.53 1.16 17.08
C ASP A 12 8.21 1.85 16.79
N SER A 13 7.87 2.85 17.60
CA SER A 13 6.66 3.65 17.45
C SER A 13 6.99 5.12 17.59
N PHE A 14 6.18 5.97 16.97
CA PHE A 14 6.31 7.41 17.12
C PHE A 14 4.95 8.07 16.98
N SER A 15 4.81 9.18 17.68
CA SER A 15 3.70 10.09 17.47
C SER A 15 3.98 10.93 16.24
N ILE A 16 2.96 11.12 15.41
CA ILE A 16 2.99 12.10 14.33
C ILE A 16 2.70 13.45 14.98
N CYS A 17 3.59 14.44 14.83
CA CYS A 17 3.35 15.76 15.39
C CYS A 17 2.07 16.34 14.80
N SER A 18 1.05 16.53 15.65
CA SER A 18 -0.25 17.04 15.23
C SER A 18 -0.12 18.43 14.60
N MET A 19 -0.76 18.63 13.46
CA MET A 19 -0.91 19.95 12.85
C MET A 19 -1.91 20.76 13.70
N ARG A 20 -1.42 21.87 14.26
CA ARG A 20 -2.16 23.03 14.79
C ARG A 20 -3.42 22.73 15.65
N GLY A 21 -3.25 22.93 16.97
CA GLY A 21 -4.32 23.41 17.85
C GLY A 21 -5.30 22.36 18.36
N ALA A 22 -5.61 22.49 19.64
CA ALA A 22 -6.64 21.81 20.44
C ALA A 22 -7.71 20.96 19.69
N GLU A 23 -7.90 19.73 20.18
CA GLU A 23 -9.11 18.90 20.02
C GLU A 23 -9.48 18.32 18.65
N GLU A 24 -8.62 18.38 17.62
CA GLU A 24 -8.89 17.58 16.41
C GLU A 24 -8.64 16.08 16.66
N GLU A 25 -9.64 15.23 16.38
CA GLU A 25 -9.49 13.76 16.37
C GLU A 25 -8.29 13.34 15.52
N VAL A 26 -7.57 12.29 15.93
CA VAL A 26 -6.46 11.75 15.14
C VAL A 26 -7.01 11.19 13.82
N PRO A 27 -6.50 11.60 12.65
CA PRO A 27 -6.99 11.09 11.37
C PRO A 27 -6.89 9.57 11.30
N LEU A 28 -7.96 8.93 10.84
CA LEU A 28 -8.00 7.47 10.76
C LEU A 28 -7.21 7.00 9.52
N VAL A 29 -6.03 6.44 9.75
CA VAL A 29 -5.21 5.82 8.71
C VAL A 29 -5.95 4.63 8.10
N ARG A 30 -6.14 4.65 6.78
CA ARG A 30 -6.81 3.61 6.00
C ARG A 30 -5.82 2.74 5.24
N HIS A 31 -4.80 3.36 4.66
CA HIS A 31 -3.77 2.67 3.89
C HIS A 31 -2.42 3.34 4.15
N ALA A 32 -1.35 2.55 4.11
CA ALA A 32 0.00 3.05 4.30
C ALA A 32 0.96 2.38 3.31
N ALA A 33 1.98 3.10 2.91
CA ALA A 33 3.08 2.65 2.07
C ALA A 33 4.37 3.31 2.55
N SER A 34 5.53 2.75 2.22
CA SER A 34 6.82 3.31 2.59
C SER A 34 7.84 3.10 1.49
N ASP A 35 8.74 4.06 1.36
CA ASP A 35 9.94 4.01 0.51
C ASP A 35 11.24 3.81 1.34
N GLY A 36 11.09 3.52 2.64
CA GLY A 36 12.19 3.38 3.60
C GLY A 36 12.70 4.68 4.22
N HIS A 37 12.34 5.85 3.66
CA HIS A 37 12.69 7.18 4.20
C HIS A 37 11.47 7.84 4.83
N TYR A 38 10.36 7.77 4.10
CA TYR A 38 9.06 8.30 4.44
C TYR A 38 8.04 7.17 4.58
N LEU A 39 7.12 7.40 5.50
CA LEU A 39 5.85 6.69 5.61
C LEU A 39 4.79 7.57 4.94
N TYR A 40 4.14 7.01 3.93
CA TYR A 40 2.98 7.62 3.30
C TYR A 40 1.73 7.05 3.93
N ALA A 41 0.85 7.92 4.41
CA ALA A 41 -0.39 7.51 5.08
C ALA A 41 -1.59 8.17 4.41
N PHE A 42 -2.48 7.34 3.86
CA PHE A 42 -3.77 7.78 3.39
C PHE A 42 -4.79 7.66 4.52
N THR A 43 -5.46 8.77 4.83
CA THR A 43 -6.39 8.91 5.94
C THR A 43 -7.77 9.34 5.43
N ASP A 44 -8.72 9.46 6.33
CA ASP A 44 -10.01 10.12 6.05
C ASP A 44 -9.91 11.63 5.75
N ARG A 45 -8.78 12.29 6.07
CA ARG A 45 -8.53 13.72 5.79
C ARG A 45 -7.66 13.97 4.55
N GLY A 46 -6.98 12.96 4.03
CA GLY A 46 -6.09 13.08 2.88
C GLY A 46 -4.82 12.23 3.00
N LEU A 47 -3.84 12.56 2.17
CA LEU A 47 -2.55 11.88 2.06
C LEU A 47 -1.45 12.67 2.78
N TYR A 48 -0.63 11.96 3.54
CA TYR A 48 0.45 12.50 4.35
C TYR A 48 1.78 11.85 3.98
N LYS A 49 2.85 12.65 3.93
CA LYS A 49 4.25 12.23 3.84
C LYS A 49 4.92 12.48 5.20
N ILE A 50 5.32 11.40 5.88
CA ILE A 50 5.79 11.45 7.26
C ILE A 50 7.22 10.90 7.32
N GLY A 51 8.14 11.60 7.97
CA GLY A 51 9.52 11.11 8.14
C GLY A 51 9.59 9.92 9.09
N MET A 52 10.38 8.90 8.72
CA MET A 52 10.55 7.70 9.55
C MET A 52 11.69 7.81 10.56
N GLY A 53 12.51 8.87 10.50
CA GLY A 53 13.70 9.00 11.36
C GLY A 53 14.95 8.36 10.76
N TYR A 54 14.89 7.96 9.50
CA TYR A 54 16.00 7.37 8.75
C TYR A 54 16.37 8.24 7.55
N ALA A 55 17.62 8.11 7.09
CA ALA A 55 18.15 8.78 5.90
C ALA A 55 17.86 10.30 5.85
N GLY A 56 18.09 10.98 6.98
CA GLY A 56 17.97 12.43 7.11
C GLY A 56 16.55 12.95 7.39
N THR A 57 15.55 12.06 7.49
CA THR A 57 14.18 12.46 7.85
C THR A 57 14.02 12.59 9.36
N LEU A 58 13.19 13.54 9.80
CA LEU A 58 12.78 13.68 11.20
C LEU A 58 11.62 12.73 11.49
N LYS A 59 11.82 11.84 12.47
CA LYS A 59 10.82 10.84 12.88
C LYS A 59 9.51 11.51 13.30
N GLY A 60 8.40 11.14 12.66
CA GLY A 60 7.07 11.69 12.95
C GLY A 60 6.79 13.09 12.40
N HIS A 61 7.74 13.71 11.70
CA HIS A 61 7.53 15.01 11.08
C HIS A 61 6.70 14.88 9.79
N ILE A 62 5.66 15.69 9.66
CA ILE A 62 4.85 15.78 8.44
C ILE A 62 5.55 16.72 7.46
N TYR A 63 6.11 16.15 6.40
CA TYR A 63 6.75 16.92 5.32
C TYR A 63 5.72 17.45 4.32
N LYS A 64 4.60 16.73 4.16
CA LYS A 64 3.51 17.14 3.29
C LYS A 64 2.18 16.55 3.74
N ALA A 65 1.14 17.34 3.62
CA ALA A 65 -0.25 16.91 3.77
C ALA A 65 -1.07 17.50 2.62
N GLN A 66 -1.89 16.68 1.97
CA GLN A 66 -2.81 17.16 0.94
C GLN A 66 -4.14 16.42 1.05
N THR A 67 -5.22 17.19 1.10
CA THR A 67 -6.56 16.64 0.93
C THR A 67 -6.71 16.18 -0.51
N LEU A 68 -6.92 14.88 -0.69
CA LEU A 68 -7.27 14.31 -1.98
C LEU A 68 -8.80 14.30 -2.08
N HIS A 69 -9.35 14.88 -3.15
CA HIS A 69 -10.77 14.82 -3.46
C HIS A 69 -11.18 13.45 -4.04
N LEU A 70 -10.75 12.38 -3.36
CA LEU A 70 -11.08 11.00 -3.68
C LEU A 70 -11.93 10.46 -2.53
N PRO A 71 -13.04 9.75 -2.82
CA PRO A 71 -13.81 9.10 -1.77
C PRO A 71 -12.91 8.07 -1.07
N SER A 72 -12.56 8.30 0.19
CA SER A 72 -11.66 7.41 0.96
C SER A 72 -12.16 5.97 1.01
N LYS A 73 -13.47 5.76 0.96
CA LYS A 73 -14.13 4.44 0.87
C LYS A 73 -13.82 3.67 -0.41
N ASN A 74 -13.38 4.35 -1.46
CA ASN A 74 -13.11 3.74 -2.76
C ASN A 74 -11.65 3.32 -2.88
N ILE A 75 -10.75 3.74 -1.99
CA ILE A 75 -9.37 3.25 -2.01
C ILE A 75 -9.34 1.88 -1.35
N ARG A 76 -8.71 0.92 -2.03
CA ARG A 76 -8.57 -0.46 -1.55
C ARG A 76 -7.15 -0.79 -1.13
N TRP A 77 -6.19 -0.15 -1.76
CA TRP A 77 -4.78 -0.43 -1.57
C TRP A 77 -3.93 0.79 -1.90
N MET A 78 -2.78 0.89 -1.23
CA MET A 78 -1.72 1.85 -1.53
C MET A 78 -0.38 1.13 -1.47
N GLY A 79 0.52 1.46 -2.40
CA GLY A 79 1.88 0.96 -2.40
C GLY A 79 2.86 1.93 -3.03
N PHE A 80 4.13 1.56 -2.97
CA PHE A 80 5.24 2.36 -3.49
C PHE A 80 6.11 1.48 -4.40
N ALA A 81 6.39 1.97 -5.60
CA ALA A 81 7.34 1.36 -6.53
C ALA A 81 7.91 2.40 -7.50
N GLU A 82 9.18 2.24 -7.91
CA GLU A 82 9.86 3.16 -8.84
C GLU A 82 9.63 4.65 -8.48
N GLU A 83 9.90 5.00 -7.22
CA GLU A 83 9.82 6.38 -6.71
C GLU A 83 8.42 7.02 -6.78
N SER A 84 7.39 6.22 -7.02
CA SER A 84 6.01 6.66 -7.20
C SER A 84 5.07 5.95 -6.23
N LEU A 85 4.01 6.66 -5.85
CA LEU A 85 2.90 6.07 -5.10
C LEU A 85 1.84 5.54 -6.04
N PHE A 86 1.21 4.44 -5.64
CA PHE A 86 0.11 3.84 -6.38
C PHE A 86 -1.11 3.70 -5.48
N LEU A 87 -2.28 4.05 -6.00
CA LEU A 87 -3.58 3.90 -5.31
C LEU A 87 -4.52 3.04 -6.15
N GLU A 88 -5.02 1.95 -5.59
CA GLU A 88 -6.11 1.17 -6.18
C GLU A 88 -7.44 1.80 -5.79
N LEU A 89 -8.20 2.26 -6.79
CA LEU A 89 -9.53 2.83 -6.62
C LEU A 89 -10.60 1.88 -7.16
N LYS A 90 -11.53 1.45 -6.30
CA LYS A 90 -12.73 0.69 -6.65
C LYS A 90 -13.98 1.44 -6.22
N GLY A 91 -14.66 2.05 -7.18
CA GLY A 91 -16.04 2.54 -7.07
C GLY A 91 -17.02 1.63 -7.81
N GLU A 92 -18.30 1.98 -7.77
CA GLU A 92 -19.36 1.20 -8.44
C GLU A 92 -19.19 1.12 -9.97
N LYS A 93 -18.72 2.22 -10.58
CA LYS A 93 -18.57 2.36 -12.04
C LYS A 93 -17.12 2.48 -12.51
N ARG A 94 -16.16 2.54 -11.58
CA ARG A 94 -14.77 2.86 -11.88
C ARG A 94 -13.86 1.96 -11.07
N HIS A 95 -12.96 1.27 -11.77
CA HIS A 95 -11.91 0.49 -11.16
C HIS A 95 -10.63 0.85 -11.89
N GLU A 96 -9.65 1.39 -11.17
CA GLU A 96 -8.42 1.92 -11.76
C GLU A 96 -7.28 1.97 -10.76
N ILE A 97 -6.07 2.16 -11.27
CA ILE A 97 -4.89 2.43 -10.46
C ILE A 97 -4.38 3.82 -10.82
N LEU A 98 -4.19 4.67 -9.80
CA LEU A 98 -3.56 5.98 -9.97
C LEU A 98 -2.09 5.89 -9.59
N ARG A 99 -1.21 6.48 -10.40
CA ARG A 99 0.17 6.78 -10.05
C ARG A 99 0.27 8.23 -9.62
N LEU A 100 0.85 8.46 -8.45
CA LEU A 100 1.05 9.77 -7.86
C LEU A 100 2.55 10.04 -7.71
N ASP A 101 2.92 11.28 -7.94
CA ASP A 101 4.24 11.78 -7.62
C ASP A 101 4.39 11.97 -6.11
N THR A 102 5.54 11.59 -5.57
CA THR A 102 5.79 11.52 -4.12
C THR A 102 6.07 12.87 -3.47
N GLU A 103 6.44 13.89 -4.25
CA GLU A 103 6.70 15.24 -3.78
C GLU A 103 5.48 16.15 -3.93
N SER A 104 4.80 16.07 -5.06
CA SER A 104 3.64 16.91 -5.40
C SER A 104 2.31 16.29 -4.97
N PHE A 105 2.24 14.96 -4.82
CA PHE A 105 0.99 14.18 -4.69
C PHE A 105 0.01 14.35 -5.86
N ALA A 106 0.47 14.90 -6.98
CA ALA A 106 -0.31 15.00 -8.20
C ALA A 106 -0.42 13.63 -8.87
N VAL A 107 -1.58 13.34 -9.46
CA VAL A 107 -1.78 12.15 -10.29
C VAL A 107 -1.00 12.33 -11.59
N THR A 108 0.03 11.50 -11.78
CA THR A 108 0.89 11.53 -12.98
C THR A 108 0.37 10.61 -14.07
N LYS A 109 -0.32 9.51 -13.69
CA LYS A 109 -0.88 8.55 -14.64
C LYS A 109 -2.07 7.81 -14.04
N THR A 110 -3.02 7.45 -14.89
CA THR A 110 -4.15 6.60 -14.54
C THR A 110 -4.11 5.35 -15.41
N PHE A 111 -4.21 4.18 -14.78
CA PHE A 111 -4.22 2.89 -15.45
C PHE A 111 -5.60 2.24 -15.31
N PRO A 112 -6.09 1.55 -16.35
CA PRO A 112 -7.27 0.70 -16.22
C PRO A 112 -7.00 -0.39 -15.17
N HIS A 113 -8.06 -0.89 -14.53
CA HIS A 113 -7.91 -1.90 -13.48
C HIS A 113 -7.18 -3.16 -13.98
N PRO A 114 -6.32 -3.79 -13.15
CA PRO A 114 -5.74 -5.11 -13.42
C PRO A 114 -6.76 -6.26 -13.48
N GLN A 115 -8.06 -5.99 -13.66
CA GLN A 115 -9.10 -7.00 -13.88
C GLN A 115 -8.85 -7.73 -15.19
N VAL A 116 -8.24 -7.06 -16.17
CA VAL A 116 -7.72 -7.71 -17.38
C VAL A 116 -6.68 -8.80 -17.04
N LEU A 117 -5.98 -8.67 -15.91
CA LEU A 117 -4.98 -9.64 -15.46
C LEU A 117 -5.57 -10.74 -14.56
N LEU A 118 -6.84 -10.59 -14.15
CA LEU A 118 -7.55 -11.48 -13.23
C LEU A 118 -8.59 -12.28 -14.01
N GLU A 119 -8.35 -13.59 -14.13
CA GLU A 119 -9.32 -14.50 -14.72
C GLU A 119 -10.60 -14.51 -13.85
N ASN A 120 -11.77 -14.39 -14.47
CA ASN A 120 -13.09 -14.61 -13.84
C ASN A 120 -13.37 -13.84 -12.54
N ASN A 121 -12.89 -12.59 -12.39
CA ASN A 121 -13.10 -11.78 -11.18
C ASN A 121 -12.63 -12.46 -9.89
N MET A 122 -11.60 -13.30 -9.97
CA MET A 122 -11.06 -13.98 -8.79
C MET A 122 -10.57 -12.98 -7.74
N PRO A 123 -10.72 -13.30 -6.43
CA PRO A 123 -10.24 -12.43 -5.36
C PRO A 123 -8.72 -12.27 -5.45
N TYR A 124 -8.24 -11.12 -5.00
CA TYR A 124 -6.82 -10.82 -5.00
C TYR A 124 -6.45 -9.83 -3.90
N VAL A 125 -5.16 -9.79 -3.62
CA VAL A 125 -4.50 -8.79 -2.76
C VAL A 125 -3.35 -8.20 -3.54
N MET A 126 -3.23 -6.86 -3.52
CA MET A 126 -2.09 -6.16 -4.11
C MET A 126 -0.95 -6.02 -3.10
N PHE A 127 0.28 -5.98 -3.60
CA PHE A 127 1.48 -5.68 -2.83
C PHE A 127 2.49 -4.94 -3.70
N SER A 128 3.54 -4.42 -3.08
CA SER A 128 4.66 -3.78 -3.74
C SER A 128 5.95 -4.11 -3.00
N ASP A 129 7.07 -4.18 -3.71
CA ASP A 129 8.39 -4.46 -3.16
C ASP A 129 9.41 -3.32 -3.40
N ALA A 130 8.91 -2.11 -3.64
CA ALA A 130 9.64 -0.91 -4.07
C ALA A 130 10.17 -0.93 -5.52
N SER A 131 10.34 -2.09 -6.15
CA SER A 131 10.74 -2.19 -7.56
C SER A 131 9.55 -2.47 -8.48
N GLN A 132 8.64 -3.33 -8.06
CA GLN A 132 7.52 -3.83 -8.84
C GLN A 132 6.22 -3.75 -8.03
N LEU A 133 5.12 -3.75 -8.77
CA LEU A 133 3.81 -4.00 -8.20
C LEU A 133 3.49 -5.48 -8.31
N GLY A 134 2.62 -5.97 -7.45
CA GLY A 134 2.29 -7.37 -7.44
C GLY A 134 0.85 -7.65 -7.05
N ILE A 135 0.34 -8.77 -7.54
CA ILE A 135 -0.99 -9.29 -7.25
C ILE A 135 -0.84 -10.73 -6.79
N LEU A 136 -1.38 -11.03 -5.62
CA LEU A 136 -1.62 -12.39 -5.18
C LEU A 136 -3.08 -12.73 -5.45
N THR A 137 -3.32 -13.70 -6.33
CA THR A 137 -4.66 -14.17 -6.70
C THR A 137 -4.74 -15.70 -6.68
N ILE A 138 -5.89 -16.25 -7.05
CA ILE A 138 -6.15 -17.67 -7.15
C ILE A 138 -6.48 -17.99 -8.62
N SER A 139 -5.73 -18.92 -9.22
CA SER A 139 -6.03 -19.43 -10.56
C SER A 139 -7.34 -20.23 -10.55
N PRO A 140 -8.02 -20.43 -11.69
CA PRO A 140 -9.21 -21.29 -11.78
C PRO A 140 -8.98 -22.74 -11.33
N LYS A 141 -7.73 -23.21 -11.30
CA LYS A 141 -7.32 -24.53 -10.80
C LYS A 141 -7.04 -24.55 -9.28
N ASP A 142 -7.55 -23.57 -8.54
CA ASP A 142 -7.40 -23.41 -7.08
C ASP A 142 -5.92 -23.42 -6.61
N LYS A 143 -5.06 -22.71 -7.33
CA LYS A 143 -3.65 -22.49 -6.97
C LYS A 143 -3.42 -21.01 -6.74
N PHE A 144 -2.68 -20.66 -5.69
CA PHE A 144 -2.23 -19.30 -5.49
C PHE A 144 -1.25 -18.91 -6.59
N LEU A 145 -1.42 -17.71 -7.10
CA LEU A 145 -0.68 -17.17 -8.22
C LEU A 145 -0.19 -15.78 -7.87
N LEU A 146 1.12 -15.59 -7.92
CA LEU A 146 1.76 -14.31 -7.75
C LEU A 146 2.06 -13.74 -9.13
N LYS A 147 1.52 -12.58 -9.45
CA LYS A 147 1.82 -11.85 -10.69
C LYS A 147 2.57 -10.58 -10.34
N PHE A 148 3.74 -10.40 -10.91
CA PHE A 148 4.51 -9.17 -10.81
C PHE A 148 4.24 -8.30 -12.03
N MET A 149 4.07 -7.01 -11.79
CA MET A 149 3.71 -6.03 -12.81
C MET A 149 4.76 -4.91 -12.86
N ASP A 150 5.09 -4.48 -14.06
CA ASP A 150 5.95 -3.32 -14.27
C ASP A 150 5.18 -2.03 -13.87
N PRO A 151 5.70 -1.21 -12.94
CA PRO A 151 5.02 0.03 -12.51
C PRO A 151 4.82 1.07 -13.64
N LYS A 152 5.49 0.94 -14.78
CA LYS A 152 5.39 1.88 -15.92
C LYS A 152 4.11 1.70 -16.71
N ASP A 153 3.70 0.47 -16.95
CA ASP A 153 2.57 0.11 -17.82
C ASP A 153 1.58 -0.90 -17.21
N LEU A 154 1.89 -1.45 -16.04
CA LEU A 154 1.18 -2.53 -15.36
C LEU A 154 1.11 -3.84 -16.15
N SER A 155 2.02 -4.04 -17.10
CA SER A 155 2.17 -5.31 -17.79
C SER A 155 2.72 -6.39 -16.85
N VAL A 156 2.26 -7.62 -16.99
CA VAL A 156 2.74 -8.74 -16.17
C VAL A 156 4.11 -9.16 -16.68
N VAL A 157 5.13 -9.00 -15.83
CA VAL A 157 6.52 -9.35 -16.13
C VAL A 157 6.80 -10.81 -15.76
N HIS A 158 6.31 -11.23 -14.59
CA HIS A 158 6.55 -12.57 -14.07
C HIS A 158 5.31 -13.12 -13.39
N GLU A 159 5.14 -14.43 -13.49
CA GLU A 159 4.07 -15.17 -12.84
C GLU A 159 4.65 -16.38 -12.11
N VAL A 160 4.33 -16.51 -10.82
CA VAL A 160 4.84 -17.56 -9.95
C VAL A 160 3.68 -18.30 -9.29
N PRO A 161 3.44 -19.58 -9.65
CA PRO A 161 2.47 -20.40 -8.94
C PRO A 161 3.02 -20.80 -7.56
N LEU A 162 2.32 -20.44 -6.50
CA LEU A 162 2.72 -20.76 -5.14
C LEU A 162 2.17 -22.14 -4.74
N LYS A 163 3.09 -23.03 -4.36
CA LYS A 163 2.78 -24.30 -3.68
C LYS A 163 2.95 -24.11 -2.19
N LEU A 164 1.84 -23.85 -1.49
CA LEU A 164 1.83 -23.72 -0.04
C LEU A 164 1.48 -25.08 0.59
N ALA A 165 2.15 -25.43 1.69
CA ALA A 165 1.80 -26.60 2.50
C ALA A 165 0.38 -26.47 3.09
N TYR A 166 -0.04 -25.24 3.41
CA TYR A 166 -1.41 -24.89 3.80
C TYR A 166 -1.87 -23.70 2.97
N LYS A 167 -3.05 -23.80 2.34
CA LYS A 167 -3.62 -22.74 1.51
C LYS A 167 -4.25 -21.62 2.36
N ARG A 168 -3.42 -20.85 3.07
CA ARG A 168 -3.87 -19.71 3.89
C ARG A 168 -2.92 -18.53 3.71
N VAL A 169 -3.48 -17.33 3.63
CA VAL A 169 -2.74 -16.08 3.54
C VAL A 169 -3.23 -15.20 4.69
N GLY A 170 -2.30 -14.75 5.53
CA GLY A 170 -2.56 -13.73 6.54
C GLY A 170 -2.01 -12.39 6.07
N VAL A 171 -2.83 -11.35 6.08
CA VAL A 171 -2.39 -9.98 5.83
C VAL A 171 -2.24 -9.29 7.18
N LEU A 172 -1.03 -8.82 7.48
CA LEU A 172 -0.73 -8.03 8.68
C LEU A 172 -0.75 -6.54 8.34
N GLY A 173 -1.08 -5.68 9.30
CA GLY A 173 -1.07 -4.22 9.10
C GLY A 173 -2.31 -3.62 8.44
N HIS A 174 -3.39 -4.39 8.27
CA HIS A 174 -4.69 -3.82 7.89
C HIS A 174 -5.31 -3.08 9.09
N PRO A 175 -5.90 -1.87 8.95
CA PRO A 175 -6.40 -1.06 10.06
C PRO A 175 -7.58 -1.66 10.87
N SER A 176 -8.03 -2.89 10.58
CA SER A 176 -9.19 -3.52 11.24
C SER A 176 -8.82 -4.49 12.36
N LEU A 177 -7.67 -4.34 13.01
CA LEU A 177 -7.41 -4.99 14.30
C LEU A 177 -8.19 -4.26 15.41
N ARG A 178 -9.52 -4.45 15.43
CA ARG A 178 -10.26 -4.31 16.68
C ARG A 178 -9.80 -5.45 17.57
N LYS A 179 -9.16 -5.11 18.70
CA LYS A 179 -8.99 -6.06 19.80
C LYS A 179 -10.39 -6.55 20.21
N ALA A 180 -10.60 -7.86 20.17
CA ALA A 180 -11.65 -8.51 20.94
C ALA A 180 -11.23 -8.55 22.42
#